data_AF-Q09I54-F1
#
_entry.id   AF-Q09I54-F1
#
_cell.length_a   1.000
_cell.length_b   1.000
_cell.length_c   1.000
_cell.angle_alpha   90.00
_cell.angle_beta   90.00
_cell.angle_gamma   90.00
#
_symmetry.space_group_name_H-M   'P 1'
#
loop_
_entity.id
_entity.type
_entity.pdbx_description
1 polymer ?
#
loop_
_entity_poly.entity_id
_entity_poly.type
_entity_poly.pdbx_seq_one_letter_code
_entity_poly.pdbx_strand_id
1 'polypeptide(L)'
;LNSTVIALSCLGGLASPAPLPSSMALKELIKELVNITQNQAPLCNGSMVWSVNLTADTYCRALESLSNVSTCSAIQNTRKMLTKLCPHQLSAGQVSSERARDTKIEVAEFV
;
A
#
# COMPACT_ATOMS: atom_id res chain seq x y z
N LEU A 1 36.32 40.94 -29.73
CA LEU A 1 35.43 40.36 -28.71
C LEU A 1 34.28 39.69 -29.45
N ASN A 2 34.20 38.36 -29.46
CA ASN A 2 33.09 37.63 -30.06
C ASN A 2 32.23 37.06 -28.92
N SER A 3 30.97 37.50 -28.82
CA SER A 3 30.06 37.10 -27.74
C SER A 3 29.42 35.75 -28.04
N THR A 4 29.71 34.74 -27.23
CA THR A 4 29.07 33.42 -27.28
C THR A 4 27.88 33.40 -26.33
N VAL A 5 26.68 33.19 -26.85
CA VAL A 5 25.45 33.07 -26.05
C VAL A 5 25.30 31.63 -25.60
N ILE A 6 25.39 31.39 -24.28
CA ILE A 6 25.14 30.08 -23.67
C ILE A 6 23.66 30.01 -23.31
N ALA A 7 22.91 29.15 -24.02
CA ALA A 7 21.54 28.82 -23.66
C ALA A 7 21.56 27.83 -22.49
N LEU A 8 21.14 28.26 -21.30
CA LEU A 8 20.94 27.35 -20.16
C LEU A 8 19.69 26.48 -20.40
N SER A 9 19.93 25.18 -20.49
CA SER A 9 18.91 24.13 -20.51
C SER A 9 18.22 24.03 -19.14
N CYS A 10 16.93 24.36 -19.11
CA CYS A 10 16.06 24.05 -17.96
C CYS A 10 15.63 22.57 -18.04
N LEU A 11 16.47 21.66 -17.51
CA LEU A 11 16.05 20.29 -17.16
C LEU A 11 15.24 20.36 -15.86
N GLY A 12 14.01 20.86 -15.96
CA GLY A 12 13.02 20.82 -14.89
C GLY A 12 12.47 19.40 -14.74
N GLY A 13 13.23 18.51 -14.12
CA GLY A 13 12.73 17.24 -13.60
C GLY A 13 11.78 17.50 -12.43
N LEU A 14 10.55 17.92 -12.73
CA LEU A 14 9.47 17.96 -11.76
C LEU A 14 9.07 16.52 -11.48
N ALA A 15 9.66 15.94 -10.42
CA ALA A 15 9.06 14.80 -9.75
C ALA A 15 7.69 15.26 -9.24
N SER A 16 6.67 15.04 -10.06
CA SER A 16 5.27 15.33 -9.72
C SER A 16 4.95 14.54 -8.45
N PRO A 17 4.56 15.19 -7.34
CA PRO A 17 4.13 14.48 -6.15
C PRO A 17 3.02 13.51 -6.56
N ALA A 18 3.19 12.23 -6.21
CA ALA A 18 2.15 11.25 -6.48
C ALA A 18 0.81 11.79 -5.94
N PRO A 19 -0.30 11.68 -6.70
CA PRO A 19 -1.58 12.17 -6.24
C PRO A 19 -1.88 11.55 -4.88
N LEU A 20 -2.01 12.40 -3.86
CA LEU A 20 -2.44 11.95 -2.53
C LEU A 20 -3.77 11.20 -2.70
N PRO A 21 -3.96 10.05 -2.04
CA PRO A 21 -5.21 9.32 -2.12
C PRO A 21 -6.35 10.24 -1.70
N SER A 22 -7.45 10.21 -2.45
CA SER A 22 -8.59 11.07 -2.16
C SER A 22 -9.14 10.73 -0.76
N SER A 23 -9.49 11.75 0.03
CA SER A 23 -10.09 11.59 1.36
C SER A 23 -11.30 10.64 1.34
N MET A 24 -12.02 10.60 0.21
CA MET A 24 -13.13 9.67 -0.03
C MET A 24 -12.67 8.20 -0.07
N ALA A 25 -11.57 7.88 -0.75
CA ALA A 25 -11.08 6.51 -0.84
C ALA A 25 -10.63 5.97 0.53
N LEU A 26 -10.00 6.81 1.35
CA LEU A 26 -9.65 6.46 2.73
C LEU A 26 -10.90 6.22 3.60
N LYS A 27 -11.91 7.09 3.47
CA LYS A 27 -13.18 6.93 4.21
C LYS A 27 -13.88 5.61 3.89
N GLU A 28 -13.91 5.23 2.62
CA GLU A 28 -14.51 3.95 2.21
C GLU A 28 -13.68 2.75 2.67
N LEU A 29 -12.34 2.84 2.67
CA LEU A 29 -11.49 1.80 3.25
C LEU A 29 -11.80 1.62 4.74
N ILE A 30 -11.83 2.69 5.53
CA ILE A 30 -12.12 2.60 6.97
C ILE A 30 -13.48 1.94 7.23
N LYS A 31 -14.52 2.30 6.47
CA LYS A 31 -15.84 1.66 6.58
C LYS A 31 -15.77 0.16 6.32
N GLU A 32 -15.03 -0.25 5.29
CA GLU A 32 -14.86 -1.67 4.97
C GLU A 32 -14.11 -2.41 6.08
N LEU A 33 -13.03 -1.84 6.62
CA LEU A 33 -12.27 -2.44 7.72
C LEU A 33 -13.13 -2.62 8.97
N VAL A 34 -13.95 -1.61 9.31
CA VAL A 34 -14.91 -1.70 10.42
C VAL A 34 -15.95 -2.80 10.16
N ASN A 35 -16.45 -2.93 8.94
CA ASN A 35 -17.44 -3.95 8.58
C ASN A 35 -16.90 -5.38 8.74
N ILE A 36 -15.63 -5.62 8.39
CA ILE A 36 -15.04 -6.97 8.47
C ILE A 36 -14.53 -7.34 9.87
N THR A 37 -14.19 -6.35 10.71
CA THR A 37 -13.75 -6.56 12.10
C THR A 37 -14.91 -6.71 13.08
N GLN A 38 -16.02 -6.00 12.88
CA GLN A 38 -17.18 -6.10 13.77
C GLN A 38 -17.92 -7.44 13.70
N ASN A 39 -17.71 -8.23 12.63
CA ASN A 39 -18.55 -9.37 12.30
C ASN A 39 -17.87 -10.76 12.41
N GLN A 40 -16.59 -10.87 12.81
CA GLN A 40 -15.87 -12.15 12.65
C GLN A 40 -14.92 -12.52 13.81
N ALA A 41 -15.12 -13.72 14.33
CA ALA A 41 -14.13 -14.51 15.05
C ALA A 41 -14.01 -15.91 14.39
N PRO A 42 -12.81 -16.41 14.05
CA PRO A 42 -11.61 -15.69 13.64
C PRO A 42 -11.67 -15.29 12.14
N LEU A 43 -11.34 -14.03 11.83
CA LEU A 43 -11.30 -13.51 10.45
C LEU A 43 -10.37 -14.37 9.58
N CYS A 44 -10.86 -14.77 8.40
CA CYS A 44 -10.11 -15.64 7.48
C CYS A 44 -9.60 -16.95 8.12
N ASN A 45 -10.39 -17.57 9.01
CA ASN A 45 -10.04 -18.82 9.71
C ASN A 45 -8.72 -18.74 10.50
N GLY A 46 -8.38 -17.57 11.05
CA GLY A 46 -7.13 -17.37 11.80
C GLY A 46 -5.89 -17.42 10.91
N SER A 47 -6.04 -17.10 9.62
CA SER A 47 -4.89 -16.99 8.72
C SER A 47 -3.87 -15.99 9.24
N MET A 48 -2.60 -16.25 8.99
CA MET A 48 -1.48 -15.41 9.44
C MET A 48 -0.89 -14.62 8.28
N VAL A 49 -0.57 -13.36 8.52
CA VAL A 49 0.05 -12.44 7.56
C VAL A 49 1.28 -11.77 8.15
N TRP A 50 2.18 -11.27 7.31
CA TRP A 50 3.35 -10.55 7.77
C TRP A 50 2.95 -9.22 8.39
N SER A 51 3.45 -8.90 9.59
CA SER A 51 3.31 -7.55 10.13
C SER A 51 4.01 -6.54 9.21
N VAL A 52 3.46 -5.35 9.07
CA VAL A 52 4.06 -4.28 8.26
C VAL A 52 4.29 -3.03 9.10
N ASN A 53 5.41 -2.37 8.87
CA ASN A 53 5.65 -1.06 9.47
C ASN A 53 4.76 -0.01 8.78
N LEU A 54 4.00 0.74 9.57
CA LEU A 54 3.10 1.80 9.10
C LEU A 54 3.90 3.08 8.77
N THR A 55 4.70 3.03 7.70
CA THR A 55 5.55 4.14 7.23
C THR A 55 5.10 4.63 5.84
N ALA A 56 5.98 5.30 5.10
CA ALA A 56 5.77 5.51 3.66
C ALA A 56 5.45 4.16 2.97
N ASP A 57 4.53 4.18 2.00
CA ASP A 57 4.02 3.03 1.25
C ASP A 57 3.18 2.01 2.03
N THR A 58 2.57 2.42 3.15
CA THR A 58 1.71 1.57 3.99
C THR A 58 0.67 0.78 3.19
N TYR A 59 -0.05 1.41 2.25
CA TYR A 59 -1.10 0.73 1.47
C TYR A 59 -0.56 -0.39 0.59
N CYS A 60 0.61 -0.20 -0.02
CA CYS A 60 1.26 -1.21 -0.85
C CYS A 60 1.76 -2.39 -0.01
N ARG A 61 2.38 -2.09 1.14
CA ARG A 61 2.87 -3.12 2.08
C ARG A 61 1.71 -3.94 2.65
N ALA A 62 0.62 -3.27 3.02
CA ALA A 62 -0.57 -3.95 3.48
C ALA A 62 -1.20 -4.84 2.41
N LEU A 63 -1.27 -4.36 1.17
CA LEU A 63 -1.73 -5.16 0.03
C LEU A 63 -0.87 -6.40 -0.19
N GLU A 64 0.46 -6.25 -0.17
CA GLU A 64 1.39 -7.36 -0.35
C GLU A 64 1.22 -8.41 0.75
N SER A 65 1.10 -7.99 2.01
CA SER A 65 0.92 -8.90 3.14
C SER A 65 -0.40 -9.68 3.05
N LEU A 66 -1.51 -8.98 2.80
CA LEU A 66 -2.85 -9.58 2.66
C LEU A 66 -2.99 -10.44 1.39
N SER A 67 -2.18 -10.20 0.35
CA SER A 67 -2.22 -11.01 -0.88
C SER A 67 -1.79 -12.46 -0.65
N ASN A 68 -1.07 -12.75 0.44
CA ASN A 68 -0.72 -14.11 0.85
C ASN A 68 -1.92 -14.93 1.35
N VAL A 69 -3.07 -14.30 1.62
CA VAL A 69 -4.32 -14.95 2.02
C VAL A 69 -5.30 -14.92 0.84
N SER A 70 -5.08 -15.81 -0.13
CA SER A 70 -5.82 -15.80 -1.40
C SER A 70 -7.29 -16.23 -1.27
N THR A 71 -7.57 -17.18 -0.37
CA THR A 71 -8.87 -17.87 -0.24
C THR A 71 -9.91 -17.13 0.62
N CYS A 72 -9.53 -16.04 1.29
CA CYS A 72 -10.45 -15.30 2.15
C CYS A 72 -11.23 -14.24 1.37
N SER A 73 -12.54 -14.45 1.22
CA SER A 73 -13.46 -13.52 0.57
C SER A 73 -13.73 -12.28 1.41
N ALA A 74 -13.68 -12.37 2.75
CA ALA A 74 -13.92 -11.26 3.65
C ALA A 74 -12.98 -10.07 3.39
N ILE A 75 -11.71 -10.33 3.05
CA ILE A 75 -10.72 -9.28 2.75
C ILE A 75 -10.60 -8.95 1.26
N GLN A 76 -11.44 -9.51 0.39
CA GLN A 76 -11.32 -9.33 -1.06
C GLN A 76 -11.52 -7.87 -1.47
N ASN A 77 -12.52 -7.19 -0.89
CA ASN A 77 -12.80 -5.79 -1.16
C ASN A 77 -11.73 -4.87 -0.57
N THR A 78 -11.26 -5.16 0.64
CA THR A 78 -10.11 -4.48 1.25
C THR A 78 -8.90 -4.50 0.32
N ARG A 79 -8.52 -5.67 -0.21
CA ARG A 79 -7.42 -5.79 -1.19
C ARG A 79 -7.65 -4.92 -2.43
N LYS A 80 -8.86 -4.93 -3.01
CA LYS A 80 -9.20 -4.07 -4.17
C LYS A 80 -9.06 -2.58 -3.86
N MET A 81 -9.48 -2.14 -2.67
CA MET A 81 -9.34 -0.74 -2.25
C MET A 81 -7.87 -0.38 -2.05
N LEU A 82 -7.09 -1.25 -1.41
CA LEU A 82 -5.65 -1.08 -1.24
C LEU A 82 -4.90 -1.02 -2.57
N THR A 83 -5.30 -1.80 -3.59
CA THR A 83 -4.72 -1.69 -4.95
C THR A 83 -4.89 -0.30 -5.55
N LYS A 84 -6.01 0.39 -5.29
CA LYS A 84 -6.24 1.75 -5.78
C LYS A 84 -5.46 2.81 -5.00
N LEU A 85 -5.17 2.53 -3.72
CA LEU A 85 -4.44 3.42 -2.82
C LEU A 85 -2.92 3.22 -2.88
N CYS A 86 -2.48 2.05 -3.35
CA CYS A 86 -1.08 1.76 -3.61
C CYS A 86 -0.67 2.40 -4.94
N PRO A 87 0.22 3.41 -4.95
CA PRO A 87 0.74 3.96 -6.20
C PRO A 87 1.43 2.85 -7.01
N HIS A 88 1.16 2.78 -8.31
CA HIS A 88 1.60 1.73 -9.25
C HIS A 88 3.12 1.49 -9.36
N GLN A 89 3.94 2.16 -8.55
CA GLN A 89 5.40 2.02 -8.54
C GLN A 89 5.85 1.11 -7.40
N LEU A 90 5.33 -0.12 -7.34
CA LEU A 90 6.16 -1.22 -6.83
C LEU A 90 7.13 -1.56 -7.96
N SER A 91 8.19 -0.74 -8.10
CA SER A 91 9.29 -1.03 -8.99
C SER A 91 9.74 -2.46 -8.71
N ALA A 92 9.85 -3.27 -9.76
CA ALA A 92 10.19 -4.69 -9.76
C ALA A 92 11.59 -5.03 -9.18
N GLY A 93 12.17 -4.15 -8.37
CA GLY A 93 13.41 -4.33 -7.62
C GLY A 93 13.36 -3.85 -6.17
N GLN A 94 12.21 -3.38 -5.65
CA GLN A 94 12.10 -3.08 -4.22
C GLN A 94 11.82 -4.34 -3.40
N VAL A 95 12.85 -5.17 -3.31
CA VAL A 95 13.07 -6.14 -2.24
C VAL A 95 13.33 -5.38 -0.92
N SER A 96 12.38 -4.53 -0.51
CA SER A 96 12.45 -3.73 0.73
C SER A 96 11.42 -4.18 1.77
N SER A 97 10.50 -5.07 1.38
CA SER A 97 9.54 -5.70 2.28
C SER A 97 10.09 -6.98 2.89
N GLU A 98 10.90 -7.75 2.14
CA GLU A 98 11.48 -9.02 2.64
C GLU A 98 12.36 -8.85 3.89
N ARG A 99 13.00 -7.69 4.06
CA ARG A 99 13.91 -7.42 5.18
C ARG A 99 13.22 -7.01 6.49
N ALA A 100 11.88 -6.84 6.50
CA ALA A 100 11.09 -6.46 7.67
C ALA A 100 10.04 -7.51 8.07
N ARG A 101 10.09 -8.70 7.44
CA ARG A 101 9.17 -9.82 7.67
C ARG A 101 9.65 -10.70 8.81
N ASP A 102 9.76 -10.12 10.00
CA ASP A 102 10.28 -10.87 11.16
C ASP A 102 9.15 -11.56 11.93
N THR A 103 7.92 -11.04 11.85
CA THR A 103 6.77 -11.54 12.62
C THR A 103 5.54 -11.73 11.74
N LYS A 104 4.81 -12.83 11.99
CA LYS A 104 3.46 -13.03 11.46
C LYS A 104 2.45 -12.81 12.56
N ILE A 105 1.35 -12.14 12.23
CA ILE A 105 0.21 -11.90 13.12
C ILE A 105 -1.08 -12.40 12.45
N GLU A 106 -2.13 -12.62 13.24
CA GLU A 106 -3.43 -13.02 12.70
C GLU A 106 -4.02 -11.92 11.82
N VAL A 107 -4.77 -12.30 10.78
CA VAL A 107 -5.47 -11.31 9.92
C VAL A 107 -6.44 -10.46 10.74
N ALA A 108 -7.02 -10.99 11.81
CA ALA A 108 -7.89 -10.24 12.71
C ALA A 108 -7.15 -9.14 13.51
N GLU A 109 -5.87 -9.35 13.83
CA GLU A 109 -5.03 -8.35 14.51
C GLU A 109 -4.42 -7.36 13.51
N PHE A 110 -4.17 -7.82 12.29
CA PHE A 110 -3.60 -7.00 11.21
C PHE A 110 -4.56 -5.89 10.73
N VAL A 111 -5.87 -6.16 10.75
CA VAL A 111 -6.94 -5.33 10.16
C VAL A 111 -7.57 -4.44 11.21
#